data_AF-A0A7K3RRS8-F1
#
_entry.id   AF-A0A7K3RRS8-F1
#
_cell.length_a   1.000
_cell.length_b   1.000
_cell.length_c   1.000
_cell.angle_alpha   90.00
_cell.angle_beta   90.00
_cell.angle_gamma   90.00
#
_symmetry.space_group_name_H-M   'P 1'
#
loop_
_entity.id
_entity.type
_entity.pdbx_description
1 polymer ?
#
loop_
_entity_poly.entity_id
_entity_poly.type
_entity_poly.pdbx_seq_one_letter_code
_entity_poly.pdbx_strand_id
1 'polypeptide(L)'
;MIETGQIYRSLSNRHHPADGPARIRITSAPLGAADLDGMRKVQVVTITRDGREIRPRWIRADRLHTTATTLSGEPRRTGWVLEQPEGGEA
;
A
#
# COMPACT_ATOMS: atom_id res chain seq x y z
N MET A 1 -6.08 -2.29 10.54
CA MET A 1 -4.91 -3.15 10.86
C MET A 1 -4.25 -3.54 9.55
N ILE A 2 -2.91 -3.59 9.48
CA ILE A 2 -2.23 -4.03 8.25
C ILE A 2 -2.05 -5.55 8.33
N GLU A 3 -2.53 -6.24 7.31
CA GLU A 3 -2.60 -7.71 7.27
C GLU A 3 -2.04 -8.23 5.94
N THR A 4 -1.53 -9.46 5.96
CA THR A 4 -1.05 -10.15 4.76
C THR A 4 -2.20 -10.35 3.77
N GLY A 5 -1.93 -10.20 2.48
CA GLY A 5 -2.92 -10.32 1.42
C GLY A 5 -3.64 -9.03 1.06
N GLN A 6 -3.59 -7.99 1.91
CA GLN A 6 -4.14 -6.67 1.58
C GLN A 6 -3.43 -6.06 0.37
N ILE A 7 -4.20 -5.47 -0.53
CA ILE A 7 -3.70 -4.78 -1.73
C ILE A 7 -3.82 -3.27 -1.52
N TYR A 8 -2.76 -2.56 -1.86
CA TYR A 8 -2.73 -1.10 -1.80
C TYR A 8 -2.37 -0.54 -3.18
N ARG A 9 -3.02 0.56 -3.56
CA ARG A 9 -2.70 1.31 -4.78
C ARG A 9 -1.90 2.57 -4.47
N SER A 10 -1.00 2.95 -5.36
CA SER A 10 -0.19 4.16 -5.23
C SER A 10 -1.07 5.40 -5.33
N LEU A 11 -0.90 6.34 -4.39
CA LEU A 11 -1.48 7.68 -4.46
C LEU A 11 -0.58 8.65 -5.25
N SER A 12 0.65 8.25 -5.56
CA SER A 12 1.60 9.10 -6.28
C SER A 12 1.41 8.96 -7.78
N ASN A 13 1.11 10.09 -8.44
CA ASN A 13 0.96 10.18 -9.90
C ASN A 13 2.31 10.22 -10.65
N ARG A 14 3.38 9.66 -10.06
CA ARG A 14 4.72 9.59 -10.69
C ARG A 14 4.84 8.45 -11.71
N HIS A 15 3.81 7.61 -11.82
CA HIS A 15 3.78 6.56 -12.83
C HIS A 15 3.31 7.13 -14.15
N HIS A 16 3.92 6.66 -15.25
CA HIS A 16 3.48 7.00 -16.59
C HIS A 16 2.01 6.56 -16.75
N PRO A 17 1.11 7.39 -17.30
CA PRO A 17 -0.33 7.13 -17.30
C PRO A 17 -0.72 5.82 -18.00
N ALA A 18 0.12 5.30 -18.90
CA ALA A 18 -0.09 4.01 -19.57
C ALA A 18 0.03 2.79 -18.63
N ASP A 19 0.79 2.90 -17.55
CA ASP A 19 1.03 1.80 -16.60
C ASP A 19 -0.03 1.74 -15.49
N GLY A 20 -0.86 2.78 -15.37
CA GLY A 20 -1.81 2.92 -14.28
C GLY A 20 -1.15 3.13 -12.91
N PRO A 21 -1.93 3.30 -11.83
CA PRO A 21 -1.39 3.40 -10.49
C PRO A 21 -0.77 2.05 -10.10
N ALA A 22 0.50 2.06 -9.69
CA ALA A 22 1.15 0.85 -9.18
C ALA A 22 0.33 0.25 -8.02
N ARG A 23 0.26 -1.08 -7.97
CA ARG A 23 -0.36 -1.84 -6.88
C ARG A 23 0.69 -2.63 -6.13
N ILE A 24 0.51 -2.78 -4.82
CA ILE A 24 1.35 -3.61 -3.96
C ILE A 24 0.50 -4.52 -3.10
N ARG A 25 0.98 -5.75 -2.85
CA ARG A 25 0.38 -6.70 -1.91
C ARG A 25 1.25 -6.85 -0.68
N ILE A 26 0.65 -6.90 0.50
CA ILE A 26 1.36 -7.23 1.74
C ILE A 26 1.67 -8.73 1.75
N THR A 27 2.94 -9.09 1.78
CA THR A 27 3.39 -10.49 1.90
C THR A 27 3.80 -10.86 3.32
N SER A 28 4.20 -9.87 4.13
CA SER A 28 4.53 -10.06 5.54
C SER A 28 4.05 -8.87 6.37
N ALA A 29 3.26 -9.16 7.41
CA ALA A 29 2.75 -8.19 8.37
C ALA A 29 3.90 -7.57 9.19
N PRO A 30 3.70 -6.40 9.81
CA PRO A 30 4.77 -5.78 10.58
C PRO A 30 5.11 -6.66 11.79
N LEU A 31 6.32 -7.22 11.79
CA LEU A 31 6.87 -7.91 12.95
C LEU A 31 6.93 -6.88 14.09
N GLY A 32 6.31 -7.19 15.22
CA GLY A 32 6.02 -6.25 16.32
C GLY A 32 7.22 -5.55 16.96
N ALA A 33 8.45 -5.87 16.54
CA ALA A 33 9.62 -5.07 16.85
C ALA A 33 9.65 -3.86 15.91
N ALA A 34 9.44 -2.67 16.47
CA ALA A 34 9.96 -1.47 15.85
C ALA A 34 11.43 -1.72 15.47
N ASP A 35 11.80 -1.41 14.24
CA ASP A 35 13.22 -1.39 13.82
C ASP A 35 14.01 -0.46 14.76
N LEU A 36 15.34 -0.43 14.70
CA LEU A 36 16.19 0.38 15.59
C LEU A 36 15.79 1.87 15.67
N ASP A 37 15.02 2.35 14.69
CA ASP A 37 14.52 3.71 14.54
C ASP A 37 13.04 3.91 14.95
N GLY A 38 12.42 2.96 15.67
CA GLY A 38 11.01 3.09 16.08
C GLY A 38 9.99 2.80 14.98
N MET A 39 10.45 2.48 13.76
CA MET A 39 9.60 2.36 12.57
C MET A 39 9.14 0.94 12.32
N ARG A 40 7.84 0.77 12.09
CA ARG A 40 7.25 -0.50 11.64
C ARG A 40 7.43 -0.64 10.13
N LYS A 41 8.05 -1.73 9.69
CA LYS A 41 8.21 -2.09 8.27
C LYS A 41 7.32 -3.27 7.93
N VAL A 42 6.83 -3.30 6.70
CA VAL A 42 6.08 -4.44 6.13
C VAL A 42 6.74 -4.88 4.84
N GLN A 43 6.63 -6.16 4.53
CA GLN A 43 7.11 -6.68 3.26
C GLN A 43 5.99 -6.62 2.24
N VAL A 44 6.32 -6.11 1.05
CA VAL A 44 5.38 -5.98 -0.06
C VAL A 44 5.98 -6.47 -1.36
N VAL A 45 5.11 -6.89 -2.26
CA VAL A 45 5.44 -7.14 -3.67
C VAL A 45 4.63 -6.21 -4.53
N THR A 46 5.19 -5.80 -5.67
CA THR A 46 4.46 -5.02 -6.67
C THR A 46 3.63 -5.99 -7.51
N ILE A 47 2.36 -5.67 -7.73
CA ILE A 47 1.44 -6.44 -8.57
C ILE A 47 1.42 -5.77 -9.95
N THR A 48 1.77 -6.51 -11.00
CA THR A 48 1.62 -6.03 -12.39
C THR A 48 0.16 -6.04 -12.81
N ARG A 49 -0.14 -5.40 -13.95
CA ARG A 49 -1.49 -5.41 -14.52
C ARG A 49 -2.03 -6.82 -14.77
N ASP A 50 -1.16 -7.76 -15.14
CA ASP A 50 -1.49 -9.18 -15.34
C ASP A 50 -1.58 -10.00 -14.05
N GLY A 51 -1.48 -9.35 -12.88
CA GLY A 51 -1.55 -10.02 -11.57
C GLY A 51 -0.25 -10.67 -11.10
N ARG A 52 0.86 -10.50 -11.83
CA ARG A 52 2.15 -11.08 -11.46
C ARG A 52 2.80 -10.29 -10.32
N GLU A 53 3.34 -11.02 -9.37
CA GLU A 53 4.08 -10.45 -8.25
C GLU A 53 5.55 -10.27 -8.60
N ILE A 54 6.06 -9.06 -8.45
CA ILE A 54 7.45 -8.71 -8.76
C ILE A 54 8.04 -7.80 -7.67
N ARG A 55 9.38 -7.70 -7.65
CA ARG A 55 10.12 -6.73 -6.83
C ARG A 55 9.71 -6.75 -5.34
N PRO A 56 9.95 -7.85 -4.62
CA PRO A 56 9.74 -7.87 -3.17
C PRO A 56 10.62 -6.81 -2.49
N ARG A 57 10.03 -5.99 -1.64
CA ARG A 57 10.74 -4.94 -0.88
C ARG A 57 10.09 -4.67 0.47
N TRP A 58 10.87 -4.13 1.39
CA TRP A 58 10.36 -3.60 2.64
C TRP A 58 9.93 -2.14 2.45
N ILE A 59 8.77 -1.78 2.99
CA ILE A 59 8.31 -0.39 3.05
C ILE A 59 7.89 -0.03 4.47
N ARG A 60 7.85 1.26 4.76
CA ARG A 60 7.38 1.77 6.04
C ARG A 60 5.85 1.66 6.12
N ALA A 61 5.35 1.16 7.24
CA ALA A 61 3.92 1.01 7.49
C ALA A 61 3.19 2.38 7.52
N ASP A 62 3.87 3.48 7.88
CA ASP A 62 3.27 4.83 7.86
C ASP A 62 2.91 5.33 6.46
N ARG A 63 3.46 4.72 5.41
CA ARG A 63 3.12 5.02 4.01
C ARG A 63 1.90 4.25 3.53
N LEU A 64 1.32 3.39 4.36
CA LEU A 64 0.10 2.66 4.08
C LEU A 64 -1.09 3.33 4.77
N HIS A 65 -2.10 3.67 3.99
CA HIS A 65 -3.26 4.42 4.43
C HIS A 65 -4.53 3.59 4.21
N THR A 66 -5.44 3.63 5.18
CA THR A 66 -6.76 3.01 5.05
C THR A 66 -7.67 3.82 4.13
N THR A 67 -7.49 5.14 4.07
CA THR A 67 -8.30 6.07 3.27
C THR A 67 -7.44 6.95 2.38
N ALA A 68 -8.02 7.42 1.28
CA ALA A 68 -7.35 8.33 0.34
C ALA A 68 -7.25 9.77 0.87
N THR A 69 -7.96 10.09 1.96
CA THR A 69 -8.02 11.40 2.58
C THR A 69 -7.35 11.42 3.97
N THR A 70 -6.88 12.60 4.37
CA THR A 70 -6.42 12.87 5.75
C THR A 70 -7.61 13.01 6.68
N LEU A 71 -7.35 13.09 8.00
CA LEU A 71 -8.39 13.35 8.99
C LEU A 71 -9.07 14.72 8.77
N SER A 72 -8.34 15.68 8.20
CA SER A 72 -8.86 17.01 7.82
C SER A 72 -9.65 16.99 6.49
N GLY A 73 -9.82 15.83 5.85
CA GLY A 73 -10.53 15.69 4.58
C GLY A 73 -9.70 15.97 3.32
N GLU A 74 -8.41 16.26 3.46
CA GLU A 74 -7.55 16.59 2.32
C GLU A 74 -7.06 15.34 1.58
N PRO A 75 -6.90 15.37 0.24
CA PRO A 75 -6.39 14.23 -0.51
C PRO A 75 -4.92 13.96 -0.17
N ARG A 76 -4.60 12.70 0.14
CA ARG A 76 -3.23 12.26 0.38
C ARG A 76 -2.46 12.21 -0.94
N ARG A 77 -1.36 12.96 -1.03
CA ARG A 77 -0.53 13.06 -2.25
C ARG A 77 0.59 12.02 -2.34
N THR A 78 0.87 11.31 -1.25
CA THR A 78 1.97 10.34 -1.17
C THR A 78 1.53 9.09 -0.43
N GLY A 79 2.29 8.00 -0.62
CA GLY A 79 2.00 6.71 0.01
C GLY A 79 1.05 5.87 -0.83
N TRP A 80 0.43 4.91 -0.16
CA TRP A 80 -0.43 3.89 -0.75
C TRP A 80 -1.73 3.83 0.03
N VAL A 81 -2.85 3.70 -0.67
CA VAL A 81 -4.17 3.54 -0.06
C VAL A 81 -4.67 2.12 -0.27
N LEU A 82 -5.31 1.57 0.76
CA LEU A 82 -5.96 0.27 0.70
C LEU A 82 -6.94 0.26 -0.48
N GLU A 83 -6.75 -0.68 -1.39
CA GLU A 83 -7.69 -0.95 -2.46
C GLU A 83 -8.81 -1.80 -1.86
N GLN A 84 -9.98 -1.21 -1.69
CA GLN A 84 -11.15 -1.99 -1.29
C GLN A 84 -11.48 -2.95 -2.44
N PRO A 85 -11.82 -4.22 -2.15
CA PRO A 85 -12.40 -5.07 -3.18
C PRO A 85 -13.67 -4.38 -3.67
N GLU A 86 -13.77 -4.17 -4.98
CA GLU A 86 -14.97 -3.66 -5.63
C GLU A 86 -16.09 -4.69 -5.39
N GLY A 87 -16.87 -4.53 -4.30
CA GLY A 87 -17.89 -5.52 -3.92
C GLY A 87 -18.26 -5.52 -2.44
N GLY A 88 -18.70 -4.39 -1.91
CA GLY A 88 -19.24 -4.27 -0.55
C GLY A 88 -20.32 -3.21 -0.48
N GLU A 89 -21.29 -3.26 -1.39
CA GLU A 89 -22.57 -2.58 -1.18
C GLU A 89 -23.34 -3.32 -0.08
N ALA A 90 -23.79 -2.55 0.91
CA ALA A 90 -24.70 -2.94 1.98
C ALA A 90 -26.16 -2.77 1.53
#